data_AF-A0A511YBB6-F1
#
_entry.id   AF-A0A511YBB6-F1
#
_cell.length_a   1.000
_cell.length_b   1.000
_cell.length_c   1.000
_cell.angle_alpha   90.00
_cell.angle_beta   90.00
_cell.angle_gamma   90.00
#
_symmetry.space_group_name_H-M   'P 1'
#
loop_
_entity.id
_entity.type
_entity.pdbx_description
1 polymer ?
#
loop_
_entity_poly.entity_id
_entity_poly.type
_entity_poly.pdbx_seq_one_letter_code
_entity_poly.pdbx_strand_id
1 'polypeptide(L)'
;MDWKKSFFLLLISLSGLLSAQKKSEKDIWSGTYLVNEINNGASRVTDTLVIARIKDADPNEIPAKEKSDLVRWSMTSKRDGGNDEITVKRFLFDAKNNRDAYKEFGWTDLHKSGKMNCIDGGHFFICQTQPGTSVTFGKDEKYFTKTGVFGIWLHYGIVELEKSKT
;
A
#
# COMPACT_ATOMS: atom_id res chain seq x y z
N MET A 1 -68.95 24.91 4.32
CA MET A 1 -68.07 24.82 3.13
C MET A 1 -66.69 25.28 3.55
N ASP A 2 -65.67 24.73 2.89
CA ASP A 2 -64.23 25.02 3.00
C ASP A 2 -63.42 24.18 3.99
N TRP A 3 -63.10 23.02 3.41
CA TRP A 3 -62.18 21.98 3.76
C TRP A 3 -60.77 22.34 3.26
N LYS A 4 -59.76 21.94 4.03
CA LYS A 4 -58.32 21.82 3.67
C LYS A 4 -57.53 23.12 3.62
N LYS A 5 -56.48 23.19 4.46
CA LYS A 5 -55.06 23.13 4.02
C LYS A 5 -54.16 23.56 5.19
N SER A 6 -53.62 22.59 5.92
CA SER A 6 -52.34 22.75 6.63
C SER A 6 -51.80 21.37 6.96
N PHE A 7 -51.27 20.72 5.93
CA PHE A 7 -50.38 19.58 6.04
C PHE A 7 -49.28 19.84 5.02
N PHE A 8 -48.05 19.43 5.33
CA PHE A 8 -46.81 19.63 4.58
C PHE A 8 -46.09 20.97 4.80
N LEU A 9 -45.31 21.05 5.88
CA LEU A 9 -44.04 21.79 5.92
C LEU A 9 -43.14 21.21 7.03
N LEU A 10 -42.87 19.91 6.94
CA LEU A 10 -41.81 19.22 7.67
C LEU A 10 -41.35 18.11 6.74
N LEU A 11 -40.16 18.20 6.13
CA LEU A 11 -39.36 17.10 5.51
C LEU A 11 -38.27 17.55 4.49
N ILE A 12 -37.76 18.80 4.51
CA ILE A 12 -36.68 19.20 3.56
C ILE A 12 -35.50 19.91 4.21
N SER A 13 -35.03 19.46 5.38
CA SER A 13 -33.79 20.03 5.95
C SER A 13 -32.77 19.03 6.51
N LEU A 14 -32.96 17.72 6.32
CA LEU A 14 -31.98 16.71 6.77
C LEU A 14 -31.12 16.08 5.66
N SER A 15 -31.07 16.67 4.46
CA SER A 15 -30.30 16.10 3.34
C SER A 15 -28.86 16.65 3.22
N GLY A 16 -28.44 17.54 4.13
CA GLY A 16 -27.22 18.36 3.94
C GLY A 16 -25.95 17.88 4.65
N LEU A 17 -25.96 16.77 5.39
CA LEU A 17 -24.81 16.32 6.18
C LEU A 17 -24.40 14.88 5.85
N LEU A 18 -24.37 14.53 4.57
CA LEU A 18 -23.40 13.52 4.13
C LEU A 18 -22.05 14.23 4.02
N SER A 19 -21.43 14.51 5.16
CA SER A 19 -20.00 14.73 5.19
C SER A 19 -19.38 13.52 4.50
N ALA A 20 -18.83 13.74 3.32
CA ALA A 20 -17.86 12.84 2.72
C ALA A 20 -16.70 12.75 3.72
N GLN A 21 -16.84 11.86 4.71
CA GLN A 21 -15.74 11.38 5.52
C GLN A 21 -14.86 10.62 4.54
N LYS A 22 -13.98 11.36 3.87
CA LYS A 22 -12.84 10.82 3.16
C LYS A 22 -12.05 10.09 4.25
N LYS A 23 -12.33 8.80 4.41
CA LYS A 23 -11.70 7.94 5.41
C LYS A 23 -10.20 8.08 5.16
N SER A 24 -9.51 8.86 6.00
CA SER A 24 -8.07 9.01 5.91
C SER A 24 -7.52 7.63 6.23
N GLU A 25 -7.17 6.89 5.19
CA GLU A 25 -6.62 5.57 5.35
C GLU A 25 -5.36 5.69 6.20
N LYS A 26 -5.28 4.86 7.25
CA LYS A 26 -4.16 4.90 8.18
C LYS A 26 -2.87 4.64 7.40
N ASP A 27 -1.89 5.51 7.56
CA ASP A 27 -0.57 5.29 6.98
C ASP A 27 0.11 4.10 7.68
N ILE A 28 0.24 3.00 6.95
CA ILE A 28 0.90 1.78 7.41
C ILE A 28 2.37 1.69 6.96
N TRP A 29 2.80 2.59 6.07
CA TRP A 29 4.07 2.49 5.36
C TRP A 29 5.15 3.38 5.93
N SER A 30 4.82 4.59 6.40
CA SER A 30 5.85 5.50 6.92
C SER A 30 6.62 4.91 8.10
N GLY A 31 7.94 5.06 8.09
CA GLY A 31 8.84 4.59 9.13
C GLY A 31 10.22 4.21 8.60
N THR A 32 11.09 3.79 9.51
CA THR A 32 12.42 3.27 9.21
C THR A 32 12.40 1.75 9.22
N TYR A 33 12.97 1.11 8.20
CA TYR A 33 12.97 -0.34 8.03
C TYR A 33 14.40 -0.84 7.88
N LEU A 34 14.78 -1.84 8.67
CA LEU A 34 16.00 -2.59 8.45
C LEU A 34 15.73 -3.63 7.35
N VAL A 35 16.60 -3.66 6.35
CA VAL A 35 16.55 -4.66 5.28
C VAL A 35 17.43 -5.83 5.69
N ASN A 36 16.80 -6.99 5.83
CA ASN A 36 17.43 -8.22 6.25
C ASN A 36 17.46 -9.21 5.08
N GLU A 37 18.65 -9.45 4.53
CA GLU A 37 18.86 -10.55 3.59
C GLU A 37 18.96 -11.86 4.35
N ILE A 38 18.34 -12.91 3.80
CA ILE A 38 18.37 -14.26 4.36
C ILE A 38 19.23 -15.13 3.45
N ASN A 39 20.43 -15.48 3.91
CA ASN A 39 21.35 -16.37 3.21
C ASN A 39 21.68 -17.57 4.11
N ASN A 40 21.37 -18.78 3.65
CA ASN A 40 21.63 -20.04 4.38
C ASN A 40 21.17 -20.04 5.85
N GLY A 41 20.02 -19.40 6.14
CA GLY A 41 19.45 -19.32 7.49
C GLY A 41 20.05 -18.22 8.39
N ALA A 42 21.14 -17.56 7.97
CA ALA A 42 21.68 -16.39 8.63
C ALA A 42 21.00 -15.12 8.07
N SER A 43 20.57 -14.25 8.97
CA SER A 43 20.01 -12.94 8.62
C SER A 43 21.09 -11.87 8.78
N ARG A 44 21.27 -11.04 7.74
CA ARG A 44 22.20 -9.91 7.76
C ARG A 44 21.47 -8.65 7.35
N VAL A 45 21.64 -7.59 8.15
CA VAL A 45 21.20 -6.24 7.78
C VAL A 45 22.10 -5.73 6.64
N THR A 46 21.52 -5.41 5.48
CA THR A 46 22.26 -4.91 4.30
C THR A 46 21.87 -3.50 3.88
N ASP A 47 20.80 -2.95 4.46
CA ASP A 47 20.36 -1.57 4.23
C ASP A 47 19.42 -1.10 5.34
N THR A 48 19.17 0.20 5.36
CA THR A 48 18.07 0.83 6.09
C THR A 48 17.28 1.69 5.13
N LEU A 49 15.97 1.43 5.03
CA LEU A 49 15.04 2.23 4.24
C LEU A 49 14.31 3.21 5.14
N VAL A 50 14.16 4.45 4.68
CA VAL A 50 13.27 5.44 5.29
C VAL A 50 12.12 5.68 4.33
N ILE A 51 10.90 5.37 4.76
CA ILE A 51 9.68 5.60 3.99
C ILE A 51 8.91 6.73 4.67
N ALA A 52 8.48 7.74 3.91
CA ALA A 52 7.76 8.88 4.45
C ALA A 52 6.60 9.28 3.54
N ARG A 53 5.46 9.62 4.12
CA ARG A 53 4.33 10.16 3.35
C ARG A 53 4.73 11.48 2.72
N ILE A 54 4.47 11.62 1.42
CA ILE A 54 4.67 12.88 0.69
C ILE A 54 3.32 13.37 0.15
N LYS A 55 3.34 14.52 -0.53
CA LYS A 55 2.17 15.08 -1.19
C LYS A 55 1.60 14.06 -2.18
N ASP A 56 0.27 13.94 -2.19
CA ASP A 56 -0.43 13.15 -3.21
C ASP A 56 -0.07 13.66 -4.62
N ALA A 57 -0.01 12.74 -5.58
CA ALA A 57 0.30 13.04 -6.96
C ALA A 57 -0.78 13.93 -7.60
N ASP A 58 -0.35 14.86 -8.46
CA ASP A 58 -1.29 15.63 -9.28
C ASP A 58 -1.94 14.70 -10.32
N PRO A 59 -3.28 14.59 -10.37
CA PRO A 59 -3.96 13.75 -11.35
C PRO A 59 -3.72 14.19 -12.81
N ASN A 60 -3.20 15.39 -13.06
CA ASN A 60 -2.85 15.88 -14.39
C ASN A 60 -1.43 15.49 -14.82
N GLU A 61 -0.56 15.15 -13.87
CA GLU A 61 0.85 14.83 -14.11
C GLU A 61 1.13 13.31 -14.12
N ILE A 62 0.12 12.48 -13.86
CA ILE A 62 0.26 11.01 -13.83
C ILE A 62 -0.58 10.31 -14.91
N PRO A 63 -0.16 9.10 -15.34
CA PRO A 63 -0.93 8.30 -16.28
C PRO A 63 -2.37 8.06 -15.81
N ALA A 64 -3.33 8.01 -16.75
CA ALA A 64 -4.74 7.74 -16.45
C ALA A 64 -4.95 6.47 -15.61
N LYS A 65 -4.10 5.45 -15.84
CA LYS A 65 -4.12 4.20 -15.08
C LYS A 65 -3.79 4.36 -13.59
N GLU A 66 -3.27 5.49 -13.14
CA GLU A 66 -2.88 5.73 -11.74
C GLU A 66 -3.80 6.71 -11.01
N LYS A 67 -4.71 7.38 -11.73
CA LYS A 67 -5.59 8.41 -11.16
C LYS A 67 -6.58 7.88 -10.12
N SER A 68 -6.77 6.56 -10.04
CA SER A 68 -7.60 5.93 -9.01
C SER A 68 -6.94 5.95 -7.63
N ASP A 69 -5.63 6.14 -7.55
CA ASP A 69 -4.91 6.27 -6.28
C ASP A 69 -3.75 7.28 -6.40
N LEU A 70 -3.96 8.46 -5.82
CA LEU A 70 -3.02 9.56 -5.85
C LEU A 70 -2.01 9.53 -4.70
N VAL A 71 -2.18 8.64 -3.74
CA VAL A 71 -1.36 8.57 -2.55
C VAL A 71 0.10 8.22 -2.88
N ARG A 72 1.06 8.95 -2.30
CA ARG A 72 2.50 8.74 -2.53
C ARG A 72 3.30 8.74 -1.23
N TRP A 73 4.40 8.01 -1.24
CA TRP A 73 5.46 8.10 -0.24
C TRP A 73 6.79 8.34 -0.96
N SER A 74 7.76 8.92 -0.26
CA SER A 74 9.15 8.80 -0.63
C SER A 74 9.77 7.58 0.05
N MET A 75 10.79 7.02 -0.56
CA MET A 75 11.62 5.95 -0.01
C MET A 75 13.08 6.25 -0.29
N THR A 76 13.88 6.28 0.76
CA THR A 76 15.32 6.54 0.70
C THR A 76 16.09 5.35 1.25
N SER A 77 17.05 4.85 0.49
CA SER A 77 18.03 3.85 0.95
C SER A 77 19.20 4.53 1.65
N LYS A 78 19.69 3.98 2.77
CA LYS A 78 20.87 4.50 3.48
C LYS A 78 22.18 3.85 3.05
N ARG A 79 22.15 2.77 2.26
CA ARG A 79 23.32 2.02 1.78
C ARG A 79 24.37 2.90 1.11
N ASP A 80 23.95 3.87 0.30
CA ASP A 80 24.83 4.74 -0.50
C ASP A 80 24.83 6.20 0.00
N GLY A 81 24.74 6.38 1.32
CA GLY A 81 24.80 7.70 1.96
C GLY A 81 23.47 8.45 2.01
N GLY A 82 22.37 7.86 1.55
CA GLY A 82 21.03 8.45 1.73
C GLY A 82 20.65 9.51 0.70
N ASN A 83 21.33 9.57 -0.43
CA ASN A 83 21.11 10.60 -1.45
C ASN A 83 20.03 10.23 -2.47
N ASP A 84 19.77 8.93 -2.65
CA ASP A 84 18.81 8.44 -3.63
C ASP A 84 17.43 8.27 -2.97
N GLU A 85 16.52 9.18 -3.31
CA GLU A 85 15.12 9.13 -2.96
C GLU A 85 14.29 8.74 -4.19
N ILE A 86 13.40 7.78 -4.03
CA ILE A 86 12.41 7.43 -5.05
C ILE A 86 10.99 7.65 -4.53
N THR A 87 10.08 7.98 -5.44
CA THR A 87 8.65 8.02 -5.14
C THR A 87 8.05 6.63 -5.28
N VAL A 88 7.32 6.19 -4.25
CA VAL A 88 6.61 4.91 -4.23
C VAL A 88 5.10 5.12 -4.11
N LYS A 89 4.33 4.17 -4.64
CA LYS A 89 2.85 4.20 -4.69
C LYS A 89 2.28 2.84 -4.36
N ARG A 90 1.00 2.74 -4.01
CA ARG A 90 0.38 1.42 -3.81
C ARG A 90 0.25 0.64 -5.11
N PHE A 91 0.27 -0.68 -4.97
CA PHE A 91 -0.25 -1.57 -5.99
C PHE A 91 -1.71 -1.23 -6.27
N LEU A 92 -2.05 -1.10 -7.55
CA LEU A 92 -3.40 -0.73 -7.97
C LEU A 92 -4.28 -1.96 -8.06
N PHE A 93 -5.45 -1.86 -7.44
CA PHE A 93 -6.53 -2.83 -7.54
C PHE A 93 -7.82 -2.11 -7.93
N ASP A 94 -8.29 -2.37 -9.14
CA ASP A 94 -9.56 -1.90 -9.67
C ASP A 94 -10.19 -3.00 -10.53
N ALA A 95 -11.08 -3.76 -9.88
CA ALA A 95 -11.83 -4.83 -10.52
C ALA A 95 -12.72 -4.35 -11.68
N LYS A 96 -13.20 -3.10 -11.66
CA LYS A 96 -14.10 -2.58 -12.71
C LYS A 96 -13.37 -2.37 -14.03
N ASN A 97 -12.11 -1.93 -13.95
CA ASN A 97 -11.27 -1.66 -15.11
C ASN A 97 -10.26 -2.79 -15.38
N ASN A 98 -10.45 -3.97 -14.79
CA ASN A 98 -9.55 -5.13 -14.91
C ASN A 98 -8.08 -4.80 -14.61
N ARG A 99 -7.85 -3.94 -13.61
CA ARG A 99 -6.50 -3.60 -13.13
C ARG A 99 -6.27 -4.32 -11.82
N ASP A 100 -5.31 -5.24 -11.80
CA ASP A 100 -4.99 -5.99 -10.60
C ASP A 100 -3.48 -6.26 -10.57
N ALA A 101 -2.73 -5.38 -9.91
CA ALA A 101 -1.28 -5.52 -9.76
C ALA A 101 -0.91 -6.73 -8.88
N TYR A 102 -1.83 -7.26 -8.06
CA TYR A 102 -1.59 -8.42 -7.22
C TYR A 102 -1.72 -9.74 -7.99
N LYS A 103 -2.39 -9.73 -9.15
CA LYS A 103 -2.63 -10.92 -9.97
C LYS A 103 -1.35 -11.58 -10.45
N GLU A 104 -0.35 -10.77 -10.82
CA GLU A 104 0.95 -11.25 -11.31
C GLU A 104 1.66 -12.16 -10.29
N PHE A 105 1.44 -11.91 -9.00
CA PHE A 105 2.04 -12.65 -7.90
C PHE A 105 1.08 -13.67 -7.26
N GLY A 106 -0.15 -13.80 -7.79
CA GLY A 106 -1.17 -14.67 -7.21
C GLY A 106 -1.72 -14.19 -5.86
N TRP A 107 -1.61 -12.89 -5.55
CA TRP A 107 -2.01 -12.33 -4.24
C TRP A 107 -3.38 -11.64 -4.24
N THR A 108 -4.11 -11.67 -5.36
CA THR A 108 -5.41 -11.02 -5.50
C THR A 108 -6.36 -11.34 -4.33
N ASP A 109 -6.47 -12.60 -3.94
CA ASP A 109 -7.39 -13.02 -2.88
C ASP A 109 -6.90 -12.64 -1.47
N LEU A 110 -5.57 -12.61 -1.26
CA LEU A 110 -4.99 -12.07 -0.03
C LEU A 110 -5.27 -10.57 0.09
N HIS A 111 -5.16 -9.82 -1.01
CA HIS A 111 -5.48 -8.39 -1.02
C HIS A 111 -6.97 -8.15 -0.77
N LYS A 112 -7.86 -8.84 -1.48
CA LYS A 112 -9.32 -8.74 -1.28
C LYS A 112 -9.77 -9.07 0.14
N SER A 113 -9.06 -9.99 0.81
CA SER A 113 -9.32 -10.33 2.23
C SER A 113 -8.64 -9.40 3.23
N GLY A 114 -7.96 -8.35 2.78
CA GLY A 114 -7.26 -7.38 3.62
C GLY A 114 -5.97 -7.93 4.27
N LYS A 115 -5.45 -9.04 3.77
CA LYS A 115 -4.25 -9.74 4.30
C LYS A 115 -2.98 -9.41 3.55
N MET A 116 -3.06 -8.67 2.45
CA MET A 116 -1.89 -8.24 1.67
C MET A 116 -2.09 -6.80 1.20
N ASN A 117 -1.07 -5.97 1.41
CA ASN A 117 -0.97 -4.66 0.79
C ASN A 117 0.46 -4.48 0.29
N CYS A 118 0.64 -3.86 -0.87
CA CYS A 118 1.98 -3.63 -1.43
C CYS A 118 2.14 -2.18 -1.91
N ILE A 119 3.37 -1.69 -1.82
CA ILE A 119 3.86 -0.47 -2.47
C ILE A 119 4.93 -0.79 -3.49
N ASP A 120 4.98 0.02 -4.54
CA ASP A 120 5.74 -0.12 -5.77
C ASP A 120 6.71 1.05 -5.92
N GLY A 121 8.01 0.72 -5.97
CA GLY A 121 9.11 1.62 -6.33
C GLY A 121 9.76 1.30 -7.69
N GLY A 122 9.05 0.60 -8.59
CA GLY A 122 9.48 0.25 -9.94
C GLY A 122 10.29 -1.04 -9.98
N HIS A 123 11.49 -1.04 -9.41
CA HIS A 123 12.40 -2.21 -9.36
C HIS A 123 12.43 -2.92 -8.00
N PHE A 124 11.74 -2.33 -7.03
CA PHE A 124 11.62 -2.83 -5.67
C PHE A 124 10.19 -2.63 -5.18
N PHE A 125 9.60 -3.71 -4.68
CA PHE A 125 8.26 -3.70 -4.08
C PHE A 125 8.39 -4.02 -2.60
N ILE A 126 7.55 -3.40 -1.76
CA ILE A 126 7.42 -3.79 -0.35
C ILE A 126 5.98 -4.21 -0.11
N CYS A 127 5.80 -5.37 0.50
CA CYS A 127 4.50 -5.93 0.84
C CYS A 127 4.38 -6.15 2.34
N GLN A 128 3.16 -5.92 2.85
CA GLN A 128 2.75 -6.19 4.22
C GLN A 128 1.67 -7.27 4.24
N THR A 129 1.87 -8.26 5.09
CA THR A 129 0.96 -9.35 5.39
C THR A 129 0.99 -9.68 6.88
N GLN A 130 0.38 -10.79 7.28
CA GLN A 130 0.40 -11.25 8.66
C GLN A 130 1.80 -11.80 9.02
N PRO A 131 2.38 -11.39 10.17
CA PRO A 131 3.61 -11.99 10.67
C PRO A 131 3.49 -13.51 10.83
N GLY A 132 4.57 -14.24 10.57
CA GLY A 132 4.62 -15.70 10.72
C GLY A 132 3.81 -16.45 9.66
N THR A 133 3.69 -15.91 8.46
CA THR A 133 2.97 -16.56 7.35
C THR A 133 3.88 -16.87 6.17
N SER A 134 3.51 -17.89 5.39
CA SER A 134 4.16 -18.17 4.11
C SER A 134 3.39 -17.50 2.98
N VAL A 135 4.11 -16.76 2.15
CA VAL A 135 3.60 -16.18 0.91
C VAL A 135 4.21 -16.91 -0.28
N THR A 136 3.41 -17.14 -1.31
CA THR A 136 3.91 -17.71 -2.57
C THR A 136 4.38 -16.57 -3.47
N PHE A 137 5.52 -16.74 -4.13
CA PHE A 137 6.09 -15.82 -5.10
C PHE A 137 6.42 -16.60 -6.39
N GLY A 138 6.13 -16.01 -7.56
CA GLY A 138 6.32 -16.70 -8.83
C GLY A 138 5.44 -17.95 -8.99
N LYS A 139 5.94 -18.97 -9.68
CA LYS A 139 5.17 -20.19 -9.95
C LYS A 139 5.07 -21.14 -8.75
N ASP A 140 6.11 -21.24 -7.91
CA ASP A 140 6.15 -22.21 -6.80
C ASP A 140 7.06 -21.80 -5.62
N GLU A 141 7.65 -20.61 -5.60
CA GLU A 141 8.55 -20.22 -4.52
C GLU A 141 7.74 -19.83 -3.29
N LYS A 142 8.05 -20.39 -2.12
CA LYS A 142 7.42 -20.02 -0.87
C LYS A 142 8.42 -19.29 0.01
N TYR A 143 7.99 -18.15 0.52
CA TYR A 143 8.76 -17.36 1.46
C TYR A 143 8.02 -17.26 2.78
N PHE A 144 8.70 -17.57 3.89
CA PHE A 144 8.14 -17.40 5.23
C PHE A 144 8.60 -16.06 5.79
N THR A 145 7.66 -15.12 5.98
CA THR A 145 7.95 -13.82 6.60
C THR A 145 7.69 -13.88 8.11
N LYS A 146 8.68 -13.46 8.90
CA LYS A 146 8.62 -13.47 10.37
C LYS A 146 7.90 -12.24 10.90
N THR A 147 8.20 -11.09 10.30
CA THR A 147 7.71 -9.74 10.63
C THR A 147 6.40 -9.42 9.94
N GLY A 148 6.07 -10.13 8.85
CA GLY A 148 4.94 -9.79 7.99
C GLY A 148 5.25 -8.68 7.01
N VAL A 149 6.48 -8.16 6.95
CA VAL A 149 6.89 -7.15 5.96
C VAL A 149 8.08 -7.70 5.18
N PHE A 150 7.96 -7.72 3.86
CA PHE A 150 9.00 -8.25 2.98
C PHE A 150 9.11 -7.40 1.72
N GLY A 151 10.29 -7.43 1.13
CA GLY A 151 10.66 -6.66 -0.04
C GLY A 151 11.06 -7.60 -1.16
N ILE A 152 10.76 -7.23 -2.40
CA ILE A 152 11.11 -8.01 -3.58
C ILE A 152 11.89 -7.12 -4.52
N TRP A 153 13.15 -7.49 -4.75
CA TRP A 153 13.97 -6.94 -5.81
C TRP A 153 13.92 -7.86 -7.02
N LEU A 154 13.57 -7.30 -8.19
CA LEU A 154 13.41 -8.06 -9.44
C LEU A 154 14.66 -8.85 -9.88
N HIS A 155 15.83 -8.58 -9.30
CA HIS A 155 17.09 -9.29 -9.59
C HIS A 155 17.81 -9.88 -8.37
N TYR A 156 17.36 -9.54 -7.15
CA TYR A 156 18.05 -9.95 -5.91
C TYR A 156 17.16 -10.82 -5.01
N GLY A 157 15.91 -11.06 -5.41
CA GLY A 157 14.98 -11.91 -4.68
C GLY A 157 14.31 -11.20 -3.50
N ILE A 158 13.96 -11.99 -2.50
CA ILE A 158 13.13 -11.57 -1.37
C ILE A 158 14.00 -11.22 -0.16
N VAL A 159 13.66 -10.13 0.50
CA VAL A 159 14.25 -9.72 1.78
C VAL A 159 13.17 -9.53 2.83
N GLU A 160 13.56 -9.71 4.08
CA GLU A 160 12.69 -9.39 5.22
C GLU A 160 12.90 -7.92 5.59
N LEU A 161 11.82 -7.20 5.89
CA LEU A 161 11.91 -5.83 6.41
C LEU A 161 11.45 -5.81 7.87
N GLU A 162 12.30 -5.29 8.74
CA GLU A 162 11.92 -5.06 10.13
C GLU A 162 11.70 -3.57 10.36
N LYS A 163 10.47 -3.19 10.69
CA LYS A 163 10.15 -1.80 11.04
C LYS A 163 10.79 -1.48 12.39
N SER A 164 11.71 -0.52 12.40
CA SER A 164 12.34 -0.03 13.62
C SER A 164 11.29 0.52 14.57
N LYS A 165 11.29 0.02 15.81
CA LYS A 165 10.52 0.62 16.90
C LYS A 165 11.25 1.91 17.27
N THR A 166 10.67 3.03 16.89
CA THR A 166 11.11 4.34 17.39
C THR A 166 10.46 4.59 18.74
#